data_AF-A0A945RVE8-F1
#
_entry.id   AF-A0A945RVE8-F1
#
_cell.length_a   1.000
_cell.length_b   1.000
_cell.length_c   1.000
_cell.angle_alpha   90.00
_cell.angle_beta   90.00
_cell.angle_gamma   90.00
#
_symmetry.space_group_name_H-M   'P 1'
#
loop_
_entity.id
_entity.type
_entity.pdbx_description
1 polymer ?
#
loop_
_entity_poly.entity_id
_entity_poly.type
_entity_poly.pdbx_seq_one_letter_code
_entity_poly.pdbx_strand_id
1 'polypeptide(L)'
;MTTHASTPWRGTLSRVFLFLAQSLGRFVLVIWGAATAGFVALRLIPGDPVDVMLGVQARVSESVRAQIRLEWGLDEPLITQYFLYLGRLIHGDLGVSYQLRTPV
;
A
#
# COMPACT_ATOMS: atom_id res chain seq x y z
N MET A 1 2.48 33.32 55.05
CA MET A 1 2.36 31.90 54.66
C MET A 1 1.56 31.84 53.37
N THR A 2 2.20 32.12 52.22
CA THR A 2 1.57 32.12 50.89
C THR A 2 2.50 31.37 49.94
N THR A 3 2.19 30.11 49.70
CA THR A 3 2.91 29.23 48.77
C THR A 3 2.54 29.59 47.34
N HIS A 4 3.55 29.95 46.53
CA HIS A 4 3.43 30.16 45.09
C HIS A 4 3.15 28.84 44.36
N ALA A 5 2.00 28.73 43.69
CA ALA A 5 1.71 27.68 42.75
C ALA A 5 2.37 28.01 41.40
N SER A 6 3.52 27.39 41.11
CA SER A 6 4.13 27.44 39.78
C SER A 6 3.55 26.34 38.90
N THR A 7 2.67 26.71 37.98
CA THR A 7 2.06 25.84 36.96
C THR A 7 3.06 25.55 35.82
N PRO A 8 3.54 24.31 35.63
CA PRO A 8 4.44 23.99 34.53
C PRO A 8 3.64 23.59 33.27
N TRP A 9 2.92 24.53 32.66
CA TRP A 9 1.96 24.21 31.58
C TRP A 9 2.53 24.28 30.15
N ARG A 10 3.75 24.81 29.94
CA ARG A 10 4.31 25.00 28.58
C ARG A 10 4.96 23.76 27.95
N GLY A 11 5.25 22.72 28.74
CA GLY A 11 5.99 21.53 28.27
C GLY A 11 5.13 20.36 27.77
N THR A 12 3.81 20.42 27.91
CA THR A 12 2.92 19.29 27.58
C THR A 12 2.60 19.23 26.10
N LEU A 13 2.37 20.38 25.45
CA LEU A 13 2.00 20.45 24.03
C LEU A 13 3.10 19.89 23.10
N SER A 14 4.37 20.22 23.36
CA SER A 14 5.49 19.69 22.57
C SER A 14 5.68 18.19 22.73
N ARG A 15 5.40 17.65 23.93
CA ARG A 15 5.47 16.20 24.20
C ARG A 15 4.32 15.45 23.54
N VAL A 16 3.12 16.00 23.56
CA VAL A 16 1.95 15.43 22.86
C VAL A 16 2.14 15.47 21.34
N PHE A 17 2.67 16.57 20.80
CA PHE A 17 2.98 16.66 19.36
C PHE A 17 4.05 15.66 18.93
N LEU A 18 5.16 15.55 19.69
CA LEU A 18 6.19 14.54 19.44
C LEU A 18 5.64 13.12 19.55
N PHE A 19 4.77 12.86 20.52
CA PHE A 19 4.12 11.56 20.69
C PHE A 19 3.18 11.21 19.52
N LEU A 20 2.39 12.19 19.04
CA LEU A 20 1.52 12.04 17.87
C LEU A 20 2.32 11.80 16.59
N ALA A 21 3.37 12.58 16.36
CA ALA A 21 4.27 12.41 15.20
C ALA A 21 4.96 11.04 15.23
N GLN A 22 5.44 10.61 16.40
CA GLN A 22 6.07 9.30 16.56
C GLN A 22 5.07 8.15 16.37
N SER A 23 3.83 8.32 16.83
CA SER A 23 2.75 7.35 16.63
C SER A 23 2.36 7.24 15.16
N LEU A 24 2.25 8.36 14.46
CA LEU A 24 1.96 8.40 13.03
C LEU A 24 3.10 7.77 12.21
N GLY A 25 4.36 8.03 12.58
CA GLY A 25 5.52 7.39 11.96
C GLY A 25 5.49 5.87 12.09
N ARG A 26 5.17 5.34 13.27
CA ARG A 26 5.01 3.88 13.48
C ARG A 26 3.86 3.32 12.64
N PHE A 27 2.73 4.02 12.57
CA PHE A 27 1.58 3.60 11.76
C PHE A 27 1.93 3.52 10.27
N VAL A 28 2.58 4.55 9.72
CA VAL A 28 3.06 4.56 8.34
C VAL A 28 4.05 3.42 8.09
N LEU A 29 4.97 3.16 9.02
CA LEU A 29 5.92 2.04 8.92
C LEU A 29 5.23 0.68 8.87
N VAL A 30 4.19 0.48 9.69
CA VAL A 30 3.42 -0.77 9.71
C VAL A 30 2.67 -0.97 8.39
N ILE A 31 1.98 0.07 7.89
CA ILE A 31 1.28 0.01 6.60
C ILE A 31 2.26 -0.23 5.46
N TRP A 32 3.36 0.50 5.44
CA TRP A 32 4.39 0.36 4.42
C TRP A 32 5.01 -1.05 4.45
N GLY A 33 5.27 -1.59 5.63
CA GLY A 33 5.71 -2.97 5.82
C GLY A 33 4.70 -3.99 5.30
N ALA A 34 3.42 -3.83 5.62
CA ALA A 34 2.34 -4.70 5.15
C ALA A 34 2.17 -4.63 3.61
N ALA A 35 2.21 -3.43 3.03
CA ALA A 35 2.17 -3.21 1.59
C ALA A 35 3.36 -3.89 0.89
N THR A 36 4.56 -3.72 1.44
CA THR A 36 5.78 -4.35 0.90
C THR A 36 5.71 -5.87 1.00
N ALA A 37 5.23 -6.40 2.14
CA ALA A 37 5.02 -7.83 2.31
C ALA A 37 4.01 -8.38 1.29
N GLY A 38 2.92 -7.67 1.03
CA GLY A 38 1.93 -8.03 0.01
C GLY A 38 2.53 -8.05 -1.40
N PHE A 39 3.29 -7.02 -1.76
CA PHE A 39 4.01 -6.97 -3.04
C PHE A 39 4.99 -8.13 -3.22
N VAL A 40 5.81 -8.41 -2.20
CA VAL A 40 6.76 -9.52 -2.22
C VAL A 40 6.03 -10.86 -2.28
N ALA A 41 4.96 -11.05 -1.51
CA ALA A 41 4.17 -12.28 -1.54
C ALA A 41 3.60 -12.56 -2.94
N LEU A 42 3.06 -11.55 -3.62
CA LEU A 42 2.59 -11.68 -5.00
C LEU A 42 3.74 -12.05 -5.96
N ARG A 43 4.93 -11.49 -5.77
CA ARG A 43 6.09 -11.76 -6.63
C ARG A 43 6.76 -13.11 -6.36
N LEU A 44 6.56 -13.68 -5.17
CA LEU A 44 7.02 -15.03 -4.82
C LEU A 44 6.15 -16.13 -5.43
N ILE A 45 4.93 -15.82 -5.89
CA ILE A 45 4.09 -16.79 -6.59
C ILE A 45 4.78 -17.15 -7.91
N PRO A 46 5.13 -18.43 -8.13
CA PRO A 46 5.75 -18.86 -9.37
C PRO A 46 4.72 -18.77 -10.50
N GLY A 47 4.98 -17.92 -11.50
CA GLY A 47 4.08 -17.71 -12.63
C GLY A 47 4.06 -16.26 -13.09
N ASP A 48 3.12 -15.94 -13.98
CA ASP A 48 2.89 -14.58 -14.44
C ASP A 48 2.01 -13.82 -13.43
N PRO A 49 2.42 -12.62 -12.96
CA PRO A 49 1.54 -11.78 -12.13
C PRO A 49 0.18 -11.52 -12.79
N VAL A 50 0.13 -11.51 -14.12
CA VAL A 50 -1.10 -11.39 -14.90
C VAL A 50 -2.05 -12.57 -14.60
N ASP A 51 -1.55 -13.79 -14.41
CA ASP A 51 -2.38 -14.96 -14.07
C ASP A 51 -2.96 -14.86 -12.66
N VAL A 52 -2.22 -14.25 -11.72
CA VAL A 52 -2.71 -13.99 -10.35
C VAL A 52 -3.83 -12.95 -10.37
N MET A 53 -3.68 -11.88 -11.17
CA MET A 53 -4.68 -10.81 -11.32
C MET A 53 -5.95 -11.28 -12.03
N LEU A 54 -5.79 -12.04 -13.12
CA LEU A 54 -6.89 -12.58 -13.89
C LEU A 54 -7.57 -13.77 -13.20
N GLY A 55 -6.85 -14.45 -12.30
CA GLY A 55 -7.25 -15.71 -11.70
C GLY A 55 -7.04 -16.89 -12.66
N VAL A 56 -6.69 -18.05 -12.10
CA VAL A 56 -6.34 -19.28 -12.83
C VAL A 56 -7.40 -19.74 -13.85
N GLN A 57 -8.64 -19.27 -13.73
CA GLN A 57 -9.78 -19.67 -14.56
C GLN A 57 -10.09 -18.70 -15.71
N ALA A 58 -9.44 -17.53 -15.76
CA ALA A 58 -9.69 -16.55 -16.81
C ALA A 58 -9.04 -16.97 -18.12
N ARG A 59 -9.86 -17.50 -19.03
CA ARG A 59 -9.48 -17.76 -20.43
C ARG A 59 -9.50 -16.45 -21.21
N VAL A 60 -8.40 -15.72 -21.15
CA VAL A 60 -8.20 -14.46 -21.89
C VAL A 60 -7.16 -14.70 -23.00
N SER A 61 -7.32 -14.04 -24.14
CA SER A 61 -6.34 -14.16 -25.24
C SER A 61 -5.00 -13.56 -24.85
N GLU A 62 -3.91 -14.06 -25.45
CA GLU A 62 -2.54 -13.59 -25.18
C GLU A 62 -2.38 -12.08 -25.46
N SER A 63 -3.12 -11.57 -26.46
CA SER A 63 -3.16 -10.14 -26.76
C SER A 63 -3.70 -9.28 -25.60
N VAL A 64 -4.71 -9.76 -24.89
CA VAL A 64 -5.29 -9.05 -23.74
C VAL A 64 -4.36 -9.17 -22.54
N ARG A 65 -3.69 -10.31 -22.35
CA ARG A 65 -2.66 -10.46 -21.31
C ARG A 65 -1.50 -9.48 -21.50
N ALA A 66 -1.04 -9.29 -22.73
CA ALA A 66 0.00 -8.31 -23.04
C ALA A 66 -0.44 -6.87 -22.76
N GLN A 67 -1.70 -6.52 -23.06
CA GLN A 67 -2.26 -5.20 -22.72
C GLN A 67 -2.31 -5.00 -21.21
N ILE A 68 -2.80 -5.98 -20.45
CA ILE A 68 -2.83 -5.92 -18.98
C ILE A 68 -1.41 -5.78 -18.42
N ARG A 69 -0.43 -6.48 -18.99
CA ARG A 69 0.97 -6.35 -18.56
C ARG A 69 1.46 -4.90 -18.65
N LEU A 70 1.18 -4.25 -19.78
CA LEU A 70 1.54 -2.85 -20.03
C LEU A 70 0.75 -1.88 -19.12
N GLU A 71 -0.56 -2.07 -18.99
CA GLU A 71 -1.42 -1.22 -18.14
C GLU A 71 -1.04 -1.30 -16.65
N TRP A 72 -0.56 -2.46 -16.21
CA TRP A 72 -0.11 -2.69 -14.85
C TRP A 72 1.38 -2.41 -14.65
N GLY A 73 2.11 -2.01 -15.71
CA GLY A 73 3.54 -1.72 -15.67
C GLY A 73 4.38 -2.93 -15.30
N LEU A 74 3.90 -4.15 -15.56
CA LEU A 74 4.56 -5.40 -15.18
C LEU A 74 5.80 -5.70 -16.06
N ASP A 75 5.97 -4.94 -17.15
CA ASP A 75 7.14 -4.89 -18.03
C ASP A 75 8.23 -3.94 -17.54
N GLU A 76 7.95 -3.07 -16.58
CA GLU A 76 8.91 -2.13 -16.00
C GLU A 76 9.86 -2.79 -14.98
N PRO A 77 11.00 -2.15 -14.62
CA PRO A 77 11.85 -2.61 -13.53
C PRO A 77 11.09 -2.80 -12.22
N LEU A 78 11.50 -3.78 -11.39
CA LEU A 78 10.83 -4.11 -10.12
C LEU A 78 10.62 -2.92 -9.18
N ILE A 79 11.58 -1.99 -9.17
CA ILE A 79 11.49 -0.77 -8.35
C ILE A 79 10.34 0.11 -8.83
N THR A 80 10.19 0.29 -10.15
CA THR A 80 9.08 1.04 -10.75
C THR A 80 7.75 0.37 -10.44
N GLN A 81 7.66 -0.96 -10.58
CA GLN A 81 6.46 -1.74 -10.23
C GLN A 81 6.04 -1.52 -8.78
N TYR A 82 7.00 -1.49 -7.86
CA TYR A 82 6.74 -1.26 -6.45
C TYR A 82 6.19 0.14 -6.16
N PHE A 83 6.76 1.19 -6.79
CA PHE A 83 6.24 2.55 -6.62
C PHE A 83 4.87 2.74 -7.28
N LEU A 84 4.62 2.11 -8.42
CA LEU A 84 3.28 2.08 -9.04
C LEU A 84 2.26 1.41 -8.11
N TYR A 85 2.62 0.27 -7.51
CA TYR A 85 1.80 -0.44 -6.53
C TYR A 85 1.50 0.41 -5.29
N LEU A 86 2.52 1.04 -4.70
CA LEU A 86 2.34 1.95 -3.56
C LEU A 86 1.46 3.16 -3.92
N GLY A 87 1.65 3.74 -5.10
CA GLY A 87 0.85 4.86 -5.58
C GLY A 87 -0.63 4.51 -5.68
N ARG A 88 -0.95 3.34 -6.24
CA ARG A 88 -2.32 2.79 -6.30
C ARG A 88 -2.89 2.55 -4.91
N LEU A 89 -2.11 1.94 -4.02
CA LEU A 89 -2.52 1.69 -2.63
C LEU A 89 -2.86 2.97 -1.86
N ILE A 90 -2.08 4.04 -2.03
CA ILE A 90 -2.33 5.35 -1.40
C ILE A 90 -3.64 5.97 -1.90
N HIS A 91 -4.01 5.74 -3.17
CA HIS A 91 -5.27 6.19 -3.74
C HIS A 91 -6.46 5.26 -3.40
N GLY A 92 -6.22 4.17 -2.66
CA GLY A 92 -7.23 3.16 -2.35
C GLY A 92 -7.56 2.23 -3.54
N ASP A 93 -6.75 2.28 -4.60
CA ASP A 93 -6.88 1.37 -5.74
C ASP A 93 -6.15 0.06 -5.40
N LEU A 94 -6.92 -0.92 -4.95
CA LEU A 94 -6.44 -2.26 -4.64
C LEU A 94 -6.39 -3.17 -5.89
N GLY A 95 -6.73 -2.62 -7.05
CA GLY A 95 -6.89 -3.37 -8.28
C GLY A 95 -8.32 -3.75 -8.59
N VAL A 96 -8.54 -4.13 -9.86
CA VAL A 96 -9.83 -4.61 -10.34
C VAL A 96 -9.90 -6.12 -10.14
N SER A 97 -10.91 -6.60 -9.41
CA SER A 97 -11.23 -8.03 -9.39
C SER A 97 -11.82 -8.42 -10.73
N TYR A 98 -11.01 -9.00 -11.62
CA TYR A 98 -11.47 -9.55 -12.90
C TYR A 98 -12.41 -10.78 -12.72
N GLN A 99 -12.59 -11.25 -11.48
CA GLN A 99 -13.48 -12.33 -11.11
C GLN A 99 -14.97 -11.92 -11.09
N LEU A 100 -15.28 -10.63 -10.85
CA LEU A 100 -16.66 -10.13 -10.83
C LEU A 100 -17.00 -9.43 -12.16
N ARG A 101 -17.38 -10.20 -13.17
CA ARG A 101 -18.10 -9.69 -14.35
C ARG A 101 -19.59 -9.42 -14.03
N THR A 102 -19.89 -8.72 -12.94
CA THR A 102 -21.26 -8.29 -12.63
C THR A 102 -21.23 -6.86 -12.09
N PRO A 103 -21.97 -5.92 -12.71
CA PRO A 103 -22.11 -4.58 -12.16
C PRO A 103 -22.83 -4.67 -10.81
N VAL A 104 -22.38 -3.88 -9.84
CA VAL A 104 -23.21 -3.45 -8.70
C VAL A 104 -23.62 -2.01 -8.92
#